data_AF-C6JRX5-F1
#
_entry.id   AF-C6JRX5-F1
#
_cell.length_a   1.000
_cell.length_b   1.000
_cell.length_c   1.000
_cell.angle_alpha   90.00
_cell.angle_beta   90.00
_cell.angle_gamma   90.00
#
_symmetry.space_group_name_H-M   'P 1'
#
loop_
_entity.id
_entity.type
_entity.pdbx_description
1 polymer ?
#
loop_
_entity_poly.entity_id
_entity_poly.type
_entity_poly.pdbx_seq_one_letter_code
_entity_poly.pdbx_strand_id
1 'polypeptide(L)'
;QKHNLVEGQAYSVTGLVPSNYCPEILYLHARGSSTTWKPLASVQTTDFKPFFIPRKAIELLKFGEVPISSEFDFAGLILYVGNTYLCGNKKKQWLFLTDGSKFISGQGCEEQDCLLAVSISSAITDEDSALFSYTLSGNTVGFSNLVKRQKDETRQIWVAEATESSSYTLSNEIPRKSHLKEAAASVERWASRSYHKIQELKERILCIVG
;
A
#
# COMPACT_ATOMS: atom_id res chain seq x y z
N GLN A 1 -15.66 10.61 19.33
CA GLN A 1 -16.31 9.27 19.17
C GLN A 1 -15.77 8.44 18.00
N LYS A 2 -14.96 9.01 17.08
CA LYS A 2 -14.39 8.32 15.89
C LYS A 2 -13.36 7.21 16.21
N HIS A 3 -12.81 7.17 17.43
CA HIS A 3 -11.68 6.32 17.81
C HIS A 3 -12.00 4.84 18.11
N ASN A 4 -13.26 4.41 18.01
CA ASN A 4 -13.69 3.07 18.46
C ASN A 4 -14.29 2.20 17.35
N LEU A 5 -14.27 2.65 16.09
CA LEU A 5 -14.69 1.81 14.96
C LEU A 5 -13.52 0.94 14.52
N VAL A 6 -13.77 -0.36 14.39
CA VAL A 6 -12.76 -1.36 14.06
C VAL A 6 -13.22 -2.14 12.83
N GLU A 7 -12.30 -2.40 11.91
CA GLU A 7 -12.56 -3.22 10.73
C GLU A 7 -13.06 -4.62 11.12
N GLY A 8 -13.93 -5.19 10.29
CA GLY A 8 -14.49 -6.52 10.52
C GLY A 8 -15.53 -6.62 11.62
N GLN A 9 -15.89 -5.51 12.27
CA GLN A 9 -17.00 -5.46 13.23
C GLN A 9 -18.28 -4.94 12.57
N ALA A 10 -19.42 -5.43 13.04
CA ALA A 10 -20.73 -5.00 12.56
C ALA A 10 -21.33 -3.94 13.51
N TYR A 11 -21.92 -2.90 12.92
CA TYR A 11 -22.53 -1.79 13.66
C TYR A 11 -23.92 -1.47 13.10
N SER A 12 -24.88 -1.22 13.99
CA SER A 12 -26.10 -0.51 13.63
C SER A 12 -25.80 0.99 13.68
N VAL A 13 -26.02 1.67 12.56
CA VAL A 13 -25.70 3.10 12.40
C VAL A 13 -26.97 3.86 12.06
N THR A 14 -27.26 4.92 12.80
CA THR A 14 -28.43 5.80 12.59
C THR A 14 -27.99 7.25 12.42
N GLY A 15 -28.82 8.06 11.77
CA GLY A 15 -28.53 9.49 11.57
C GLY A 15 -27.44 9.77 10.52
N LEU A 16 -27.28 8.88 9.54
CA LEU A 16 -26.46 9.13 8.34
C LEU A 16 -27.27 9.91 7.31
N VAL A 17 -26.61 10.81 6.58
CA VAL A 17 -27.22 11.59 5.50
C VAL A 17 -26.68 11.10 4.17
N PRO A 18 -27.55 10.74 3.20
CA PRO A 18 -27.10 10.35 1.86
C PRO A 18 -26.55 11.56 1.10
N SER A 19 -25.52 11.33 0.29
CA SER A 19 -25.04 12.27 -0.71
C SER A 19 -25.06 11.65 -2.10
N ASN A 20 -25.52 12.43 -3.06
CA ASN A 20 -25.77 12.01 -4.44
C ASN A 20 -24.67 12.50 -5.38
N TYR A 21 -23.41 12.34 -5.00
CA TYR A 21 -22.26 12.73 -5.86
C TYR A 21 -22.04 11.78 -7.05
N CYS A 22 -22.45 10.51 -6.92
CA CYS A 22 -22.34 9.51 -7.98
C CYS A 22 -23.68 8.76 -8.11
N PRO A 23 -24.21 8.56 -9.33
CA PRO A 23 -25.50 7.88 -9.52
C PRO A 23 -25.46 6.39 -9.16
N GLU A 24 -24.29 5.75 -9.20
CA GLU A 24 -24.12 4.31 -8.96
C GLU A 24 -23.76 3.99 -7.50
N ILE A 25 -23.28 4.99 -6.74
CA ILE A 25 -22.78 4.80 -5.37
C ILE A 25 -23.45 5.80 -4.44
N LEU A 26 -24.20 5.28 -3.45
CA LEU A 26 -24.77 6.09 -2.38
C LEU A 26 -23.71 6.37 -1.31
N TYR A 27 -23.24 7.62 -1.26
CA TYR A 27 -22.31 8.04 -0.20
C TYR A 27 -23.08 8.39 1.05
N LEU A 28 -22.57 8.00 2.22
CA LEU A 28 -23.19 8.26 3.51
C LEU A 28 -22.26 9.13 4.36
N HIS A 29 -22.80 10.25 4.87
CA HIS A 29 -22.07 11.18 5.73
C HIS A 29 -22.63 11.17 7.15
N ALA A 30 -21.74 11.12 8.13
CA ALA A 30 -22.09 11.35 9.53
C ALA A 30 -22.28 12.85 9.78
N ARG A 31 -23.28 13.22 10.58
CA ARG A 31 -23.58 14.61 10.97
C ARG A 31 -23.38 14.80 12.47
N GLY A 32 -22.12 14.75 12.89
CA GLY A 32 -21.71 15.06 14.27
C GLY A 32 -22.49 14.25 15.31
N SER A 33 -23.09 14.95 16.27
CA SER A 33 -23.84 14.37 17.41
C SER A 33 -25.12 13.63 17.04
N SER A 34 -25.64 13.81 15.82
CA SER A 34 -26.86 13.11 15.37
C SER A 34 -26.60 11.70 14.85
N THR A 35 -25.35 11.34 14.56
CA THR A 35 -24.99 10.01 14.09
C THR A 35 -24.62 9.10 15.27
N THR A 36 -25.31 7.98 15.41
CA THR A 36 -25.04 6.99 16.46
C THR A 36 -24.47 5.71 15.87
N TRP A 37 -23.42 5.18 16.48
CA TRP A 37 -22.77 3.93 16.11
C TRP A 37 -22.93 2.92 17.25
N LYS A 38 -23.68 1.84 17.03
CA LYS A 38 -23.90 0.79 18.04
C LYS A 38 -23.30 -0.53 17.58
N PRO A 39 -22.28 -1.09 18.25
CA PRO A 39 -21.73 -2.40 17.88
C PRO A 39 -22.81 -3.47 18.07
N LEU A 40 -22.88 -4.40 17.12
CA LEU A 40 -23.76 -5.56 17.20
C LEU A 40 -23.06 -6.69 17.94
N ALA A 41 -23.79 -7.42 18.78
CA ALA A 41 -23.26 -8.58 19.46
C ALA A 41 -23.03 -9.73 18.48
N SER A 42 -22.06 -10.62 18.76
CA SER A 42 -21.75 -11.77 17.91
C SER A 42 -22.99 -12.62 17.56
N VAL A 43 -23.88 -12.83 18.53
CA VAL A 43 -25.15 -13.58 18.34
C VAL A 43 -26.10 -12.91 17.35
N GLN A 44 -26.04 -11.58 17.20
CA GLN A 44 -26.83 -10.85 16.21
C GLN A 44 -26.21 -10.89 14.81
N THR A 45 -24.96 -11.37 14.72
CA THR A 45 -24.21 -11.44 13.47
C THR A 45 -24.11 -12.85 12.89
N THR A 46 -24.55 -13.88 13.62
CA THR A 46 -24.51 -15.29 13.18
C THR A 46 -25.34 -15.55 11.93
N ASP A 47 -26.38 -14.74 11.71
CA ASP A 47 -27.27 -14.88 10.56
C ASP A 47 -26.75 -14.16 9.31
N PHE A 48 -25.70 -13.34 9.44
CA PHE A 48 -25.07 -12.70 8.28
C PHE A 48 -24.03 -13.63 7.65
N LYS A 49 -24.03 -13.68 6.32
CA LYS A 49 -22.91 -14.29 5.58
C LYS A 49 -21.60 -13.57 5.92
N PRO A 50 -20.45 -14.25 5.87
CA PRO A 50 -19.15 -13.60 5.99
C PRO A 50 -19.06 -12.41 5.03
N PHE A 51 -18.92 -11.21 5.60
CA PHE A 51 -18.94 -9.94 4.87
C PHE A 51 -17.59 -9.23 4.89
N PHE A 52 -16.64 -9.73 5.66
CA PHE A 52 -15.33 -9.11 5.86
C PHE A 52 -14.21 -10.06 5.46
N ILE A 53 -13.31 -9.55 4.63
CA ILE A 53 -12.04 -10.19 4.31
C ILE A 53 -10.96 -9.35 4.98
N PRO A 54 -10.25 -9.88 5.99
CA PRO A 54 -9.16 -9.16 6.63
C PRO A 54 -8.09 -8.76 5.62
N ARG A 55 -7.49 -7.59 5.86
CA ARG A 55 -6.34 -7.09 5.10
C ARG A 55 -5.22 -8.13 5.08
N LYS A 56 -4.53 -8.21 3.95
CA LYS A 56 -3.36 -9.06 3.73
C LYS A 56 -2.34 -8.31 2.89
N ALA A 57 -1.07 -8.52 3.20
CA ALA A 57 0.01 -8.05 2.35
C ALA A 57 0.00 -8.82 1.03
N ILE A 58 0.11 -8.11 -0.09
CA ILE A 58 0.27 -8.70 -1.41
C ILE A 58 1.76 -8.92 -1.70
N GLU A 59 2.08 -10.04 -2.35
CA GLU A 59 3.42 -10.32 -2.86
C GLU A 59 3.51 -9.99 -4.35
N LEU A 60 4.68 -9.54 -4.83
CA LEU A 60 4.94 -9.28 -6.25
C LEU A 60 4.73 -10.52 -7.12
N LEU A 61 4.98 -11.70 -6.56
CA LEU A 61 4.68 -12.98 -7.22
C LEU A 61 3.23 -13.06 -7.71
N LYS A 62 2.27 -12.54 -6.93
CA LYS A 62 0.82 -12.60 -7.18
C LYS A 62 0.22 -11.26 -7.59
N PHE A 63 1.04 -10.24 -7.82
CA PHE A 63 0.55 -8.89 -8.06
C PHE A 63 -0.29 -8.75 -9.33
N GLY A 64 -0.10 -9.65 -10.31
CA GLY A 64 -0.94 -9.75 -11.51
C GLY A 64 -2.42 -10.00 -11.20
N GLU A 65 -2.74 -10.65 -10.09
CA GLU A 65 -4.11 -10.98 -9.67
C GLU A 65 -4.87 -9.78 -9.07
N VAL A 66 -4.15 -8.73 -8.65
CA VAL A 66 -4.75 -7.52 -8.09
C VAL A 66 -5.44 -6.72 -9.21
N PRO A 67 -6.72 -6.33 -9.09
CA PRO A 67 -7.38 -5.49 -10.08
C PRO A 67 -6.75 -4.10 -10.22
N ILE A 68 -6.86 -3.49 -11.41
CA ILE A 68 -6.46 -2.08 -11.59
C ILE A 68 -7.40 -1.20 -10.75
N SER A 69 -6.84 -0.14 -10.15
CA SER A 69 -7.56 0.81 -9.29
C SER A 69 -8.07 0.25 -7.96
N SER A 70 -7.76 -1.00 -7.60
CA SER A 70 -8.03 -1.50 -6.26
C SER A 70 -6.93 -1.11 -5.27
N GLU A 71 -7.32 -0.96 -4.00
CA GLU A 71 -6.39 -0.79 -2.89
C GLU A 71 -5.70 -2.11 -2.53
N PHE A 72 -4.44 -2.03 -2.12
CA PHE A 72 -3.67 -3.15 -1.60
C PHE A 72 -2.66 -2.70 -0.55
N ASP A 73 -2.27 -3.63 0.31
CA ASP A 73 -1.25 -3.44 1.34
C ASP A 73 0.00 -4.23 0.92
N PHE A 74 1.20 -3.70 1.14
CA PHE A 74 2.46 -4.25 0.62
C PHE A 74 3.60 -4.07 1.60
N ALA A 75 4.51 -5.04 1.71
CA ALA A 75 5.76 -4.87 2.42
C ALA A 75 6.92 -5.13 1.46
N GLY A 76 7.93 -4.24 1.47
CA GLY A 76 9.03 -4.32 0.52
C GLY A 76 10.27 -3.57 0.98
N LEU A 77 11.40 -3.93 0.38
CA LEU A 77 12.68 -3.27 0.49
C LEU A 77 12.70 -2.09 -0.47
N ILE A 78 13.02 -0.89 0.04
CA ILE A 78 13.25 0.27 -0.80
C ILE A 78 14.60 0.10 -1.50
N LEU A 79 14.58 -0.07 -2.82
CA LEU A 79 15.79 -0.17 -3.63
C LEU A 79 16.31 1.22 -3.99
N TYR A 80 15.41 2.12 -4.39
CA TYR A 80 15.76 3.45 -4.86
C TYR A 80 14.70 4.47 -4.50
N VAL A 81 15.15 5.66 -4.13
CA VAL A 81 14.32 6.83 -3.84
C VAL A 81 14.62 7.85 -4.93
N GLY A 82 13.64 8.13 -5.78
CA GLY A 82 13.78 9.06 -6.89
C GLY A 82 13.91 10.52 -6.44
N ASN A 83 14.40 11.36 -7.35
CA ASN A 83 14.38 12.80 -7.15
C ASN A 83 12.95 13.33 -7.08
N THR A 84 12.75 14.35 -6.26
CA THR A 84 11.47 15.07 -6.22
C THR A 84 11.36 15.93 -7.48
N TYR A 85 10.19 15.92 -8.12
CA TYR A 85 9.89 16.74 -9.28
C TYR A 85 8.51 17.40 -9.12
N LEU A 86 8.31 18.51 -9.85
CA LEU A 86 7.04 19.21 -9.86
C LEU A 86 6.14 18.68 -10.98
N CYS A 87 4.88 18.44 -10.65
CA CYS A 87 3.85 18.04 -11.59
C CYS A 87 2.60 18.88 -11.32
N GLY A 88 2.47 19.98 -12.07
CA GLY A 88 1.47 21.02 -11.78
C GLY A 88 1.68 21.59 -10.37
N ASN A 89 0.63 21.59 -9.56
CA ASN A 89 0.65 22.10 -8.18
C ASN A 89 1.02 21.05 -7.12
N LYS A 90 1.62 19.92 -7.54
CA LYS A 90 2.01 18.83 -6.65
C LYS A 90 3.50 18.53 -6.78
N LYS A 91 4.16 18.30 -5.66
CA LYS A 91 5.48 17.66 -5.60
C LYS A 91 5.27 16.16 -5.72
N LYS A 92 6.00 15.52 -6.63
CA LYS A 92 5.93 14.07 -6.84
C LYS A 92 7.29 13.43 -6.65
N GLN A 93 7.27 12.17 -6.24
CA GLN A 93 8.46 11.34 -6.10
C GLN A 93 8.11 9.89 -6.40
N TRP A 94 9.07 9.19 -7.00
CA TRP A 94 8.96 7.75 -7.24
C TRP A 94 9.79 6.98 -6.21
N LEU A 95 9.19 5.94 -5.63
CA LEU A 95 9.91 4.91 -4.88
C LEU A 95 9.93 3.62 -5.69
N PHE A 96 11.06 2.93 -5.68
CA PHE A 96 11.20 1.62 -6.31
C PHE A 96 11.46 0.57 -5.23
N LEU A 97 10.63 -0.47 -5.22
CA LEU A 97 10.61 -1.49 -4.19
C LEU A 97 10.64 -2.90 -4.77
N THR A 98 11.07 -3.84 -3.94
CA THR A 98 10.95 -5.29 -4.19
C THR A 98 10.65 -6.01 -2.88
N ASP A 99 9.92 -7.13 -2.93
CA ASP A 99 9.68 -7.98 -1.76
C ASP A 99 10.49 -9.30 -1.80
N GLY A 100 11.24 -9.53 -2.87
CA GLY A 100 12.03 -10.75 -3.06
C GLY A 100 11.23 -12.01 -3.38
N SER A 101 9.89 -11.95 -3.40
CA SER A 101 9.00 -13.12 -3.50
C SER A 101 9.26 -13.94 -4.77
N LYS A 102 9.52 -13.26 -5.90
CA LYS A 102 9.87 -13.89 -7.18
C LYS A 102 11.12 -14.78 -7.08
N PHE A 103 12.13 -14.37 -6.31
CA PHE A 103 13.40 -15.11 -6.20
C PHE A 103 13.34 -16.26 -5.18
N ILE A 104 12.47 -16.16 -4.17
CA ILE A 104 12.31 -17.21 -3.15
C ILE A 104 11.63 -18.45 -3.74
N SER A 105 10.70 -18.24 -4.68
CA SER A 105 9.83 -19.32 -5.20
C SER A 105 10.55 -20.39 -6.03
N GLY A 106 11.80 -20.15 -6.46
CA GLY A 106 12.59 -21.10 -7.25
C GLY A 106 12.00 -21.47 -8.62
N GLN A 107 10.82 -20.97 -8.97
CA GLN A 107 10.31 -20.97 -10.34
C GLN A 107 11.24 -20.08 -11.14
N GLY A 108 11.76 -20.58 -12.26
CA GLY A 108 12.71 -19.91 -13.16
C GLY A 108 12.13 -18.62 -13.74
N CYS A 109 12.00 -17.61 -12.89
CA CYS A 109 11.41 -16.34 -13.21
C CYS A 109 12.48 -15.56 -13.93
N GLU A 110 12.23 -15.29 -15.21
CA GLU A 110 12.85 -14.14 -15.87
C GLU A 110 12.74 -12.94 -14.91
N GLU A 111 13.77 -12.10 -14.82
CA GLU A 111 13.87 -10.97 -13.89
C GLU A 111 12.74 -9.91 -14.05
N GLN A 112 11.75 -10.19 -14.86
CA GLN A 112 10.55 -9.42 -15.06
C GLN A 112 9.67 -9.40 -13.79
N ASP A 113 8.91 -8.33 -13.59
CA ASP A 113 7.86 -8.24 -12.58
C ASP A 113 8.30 -8.38 -11.12
N CYS A 114 9.58 -8.15 -10.83
CA CYS A 114 10.15 -8.15 -9.48
C CYS A 114 10.28 -6.74 -8.86
N LEU A 115 9.88 -5.70 -9.60
CA LEU A 115 9.94 -4.30 -9.18
C LEU A 115 8.54 -3.69 -9.09
N LEU A 116 8.34 -2.87 -8.07
CA LEU A 116 7.18 -2.02 -7.88
C LEU A 116 7.62 -0.56 -7.82
N ALA A 117 7.12 0.27 -8.73
CA ALA A 117 7.24 1.71 -8.70
C ALA A 117 6.01 2.34 -8.03
N VAL A 118 6.20 3.08 -6.95
CA VAL A 118 5.13 3.77 -6.22
C VAL A 118 5.27 5.26 -6.45
N SER A 119 4.22 5.88 -7.01
CA SER A 119 4.11 7.34 -7.15
C SER A 119 3.59 7.93 -5.85
N ILE A 120 4.35 8.83 -5.23
CA ILE A 120 3.90 9.62 -4.09
C ILE A 120 3.72 11.06 -4.53
N SER A 121 2.62 11.67 -4.10
CA SER A 121 2.31 13.07 -4.37
C SER A 121 2.02 13.80 -3.06
N SER A 122 2.60 14.98 -2.90
CA SER A 122 2.21 15.94 -1.84
C SER A 122 1.90 17.32 -2.43
N ALA A 123 1.04 18.08 -1.75
CA ALA A 123 0.73 19.45 -2.11
C ALA A 123 1.95 20.37 -1.87
N ILE A 124 2.15 21.36 -2.75
CA ILE A 124 3.29 22.29 -2.64
C ILE A 124 3.22 23.17 -1.38
N THR A 125 2.00 23.47 -0.90
CA THR A 125 1.71 24.37 0.22
C THR A 125 2.04 23.80 1.59
N ASP A 126 2.41 22.54 1.66
CA ASP A 126 2.75 21.89 2.92
C ASP A 126 4.25 22.05 3.14
N GLU A 127 4.64 23.10 3.89
CA GLU A 127 6.06 23.46 4.11
C GLU A 127 6.85 22.35 4.83
N ASP A 128 6.16 21.47 5.56
CA ASP A 128 6.71 20.28 6.24
C ASP A 128 6.58 18.98 5.44
N SER A 129 6.04 19.02 4.20
CA SER A 129 5.94 17.86 3.31
C SER A 129 7.28 17.50 2.67
N ALA A 130 8.28 17.23 3.50
CA ALA A 130 9.48 16.55 3.05
C ALA A 130 9.07 15.15 2.56
N LEU A 131 9.11 14.96 1.24
CA LEU A 131 8.98 13.63 0.65
C LEU A 131 10.13 12.73 1.12
N PHE A 132 10.12 11.47 0.70
CA PHE A 132 11.00 10.44 1.25
C PHE A 132 12.48 10.82 1.10
N SER A 133 13.20 10.73 2.22
CA SER A 133 14.66 10.89 2.25
C SER A 133 15.35 9.73 1.52
N TYR A 134 16.43 10.04 0.79
CA TYR A 134 17.28 9.03 0.13
C TYR A 134 17.87 8.02 1.12
N THR A 135 17.99 8.40 2.40
CA THR A 135 18.47 7.53 3.49
C THR A 135 17.55 6.33 3.74
N LEU A 136 16.34 6.33 3.19
CA LEU A 136 15.41 5.20 3.29
C LEU A 136 15.77 4.06 2.33
N SER A 137 16.61 4.27 1.31
CA SER A 137 17.13 3.17 0.48
C SER A 137 17.82 2.11 1.34
N GLY A 138 17.48 0.85 1.12
CA GLY A 138 17.94 -0.30 1.91
C GLY A 138 17.08 -0.63 3.13
N ASN A 139 16.08 0.19 3.47
CA ASN A 139 15.16 -0.13 4.56
C ASN A 139 13.95 -0.92 4.05
N THR A 140 13.46 -1.82 4.90
CA THR A 140 12.19 -2.51 4.68
C THR A 140 11.05 -1.66 5.24
N VAL A 141 10.00 -1.50 4.46
CA VAL A 141 8.82 -0.70 4.80
C VAL A 141 7.55 -1.47 4.52
N GLY A 142 6.51 -1.21 5.31
CA GLY A 142 5.14 -1.62 5.04
C GLY A 142 4.33 -0.41 4.55
N PHE A 143 3.56 -0.60 3.49
CA PHE A 143 2.60 0.36 2.96
C PHE A 143 1.18 -0.19 3.13
N SER A 144 0.24 0.72 3.38
CA SER A 144 -1.19 0.42 3.40
C SER A 144 -1.95 1.34 2.45
N ASN A 145 -3.04 0.83 1.89
CA ASN A 145 -3.95 1.51 0.96
C ASN A 145 -3.24 2.09 -0.29
N LEU A 146 -2.26 1.37 -0.85
CA LEU A 146 -1.73 1.74 -2.17
C LEU A 146 -2.74 1.39 -3.25
N VAL A 147 -2.84 2.20 -4.30
CA VAL A 147 -3.75 1.93 -5.42
C VAL A 147 -2.98 1.37 -6.59
N LYS A 148 -3.39 0.20 -7.10
CA LYS A 148 -2.74 -0.40 -8.27
C LYS A 148 -3.01 0.44 -9.52
N ARG A 149 -1.95 0.66 -10.31
CA ARG A 149 -2.00 1.34 -11.61
C ARG A 149 -1.61 0.39 -12.73
N GLN A 150 -1.73 0.87 -13.96
CA GLN A 150 -1.34 0.11 -15.15
C GLN A 150 0.16 -0.20 -15.09
N LYS A 151 0.52 -1.45 -15.37
CA LYS A 151 1.91 -1.91 -15.46
C LYS A 151 2.64 -1.13 -16.56
N ASP A 152 3.91 -0.79 -16.34
CA ASP A 152 4.79 -0.35 -17.42
C ASP A 152 5.30 -1.59 -18.15
N GLU A 153 4.63 -1.96 -19.23
CA GLU A 153 4.99 -3.11 -20.06
C GLU A 153 6.32 -2.92 -20.81
N THR A 154 6.75 -1.67 -21.04
CA THR A 154 8.04 -1.43 -21.72
C THR A 154 9.19 -1.75 -20.79
N ARG A 155 9.07 -1.37 -19.52
CA ARG A 155 10.13 -1.55 -18.51
C ARG A 155 9.94 -2.80 -17.65
N GLN A 156 8.82 -3.50 -17.79
CA GLN A 156 8.42 -4.66 -17.00
C GLN A 156 8.41 -4.36 -15.49
N ILE A 157 7.68 -3.29 -15.11
CA ILE A 157 7.59 -2.78 -13.74
C ILE A 157 6.12 -2.63 -13.35
N TRP A 158 5.76 -3.13 -12.16
CA TRP A 158 4.46 -2.86 -11.57
C TRP A 158 4.36 -1.42 -11.09
N VAL A 159 3.22 -0.78 -11.27
CA VAL A 159 3.01 0.61 -10.86
C VAL A 159 1.90 0.70 -9.85
N ALA A 160 2.12 1.50 -8.82
CA ALA A 160 1.11 1.88 -7.84
C ALA A 160 1.21 3.37 -7.52
N GLU A 161 0.16 3.88 -6.88
CA GLU A 161 0.08 5.25 -6.42
C GLU A 161 -0.30 5.30 -4.95
N ALA A 162 0.39 6.15 -4.19
CA ALA A 162 0.00 6.54 -2.86
C ALA A 162 -1.01 7.70 -2.97
N THR A 163 -2.14 7.55 -2.31
CA THR A 163 -3.20 8.55 -2.20
C THR A 163 -3.24 9.14 -0.79
N GLU A 164 -4.19 10.04 -0.53
CA GLU A 164 -4.39 10.63 0.80
C GLU A 164 -4.75 9.60 1.88
N SER A 165 -5.28 8.42 1.50
CA SER A 165 -5.57 7.32 2.43
C SER A 165 -4.36 6.41 2.68
N SER A 166 -3.29 6.55 1.89
CA SER A 166 -2.12 5.68 1.99
C SER A 166 -1.24 6.05 3.18
N SER A 167 -0.65 5.04 3.80
CA SER A 167 0.31 5.21 4.89
C SER A 167 1.50 4.29 4.71
N TYR A 168 2.61 4.62 5.37
CA TYR A 168 3.78 3.76 5.42
C TYR A 168 4.33 3.68 6.84
N THR A 169 5.07 2.61 7.12
CA THR A 169 5.70 2.38 8.42
C THR A 169 7.00 1.60 8.20
N LEU A 170 8.09 2.02 8.86
CA LEU A 170 9.34 1.29 8.81
C LEU A 170 9.20 -0.07 9.51
N SER A 171 9.87 -1.11 9.01
CA SER A 171 9.67 -2.49 9.50
C SER A 171 9.85 -2.66 11.02
N ASN A 172 10.79 -1.93 11.62
CA ASN A 172 11.04 -1.91 13.06
C ASN A 172 9.88 -1.29 13.87
N GLU A 173 9.11 -0.39 13.26
CA GLU A 173 7.95 0.29 13.84
C GLU A 173 6.64 -0.44 13.57
N ILE A 174 6.61 -1.40 12.63
CA ILE A 174 5.40 -2.18 12.34
C ILE A 174 4.98 -2.98 13.60
N PRO A 175 3.75 -2.77 14.12
CA PRO A 175 3.27 -3.49 15.29
C PRO A 175 3.26 -5.00 15.08
N ARG A 176 3.58 -5.78 16.12
CA ARG A 176 3.63 -7.25 16.04
C ARG A 176 2.32 -7.90 15.57
N LYS A 177 1.18 -7.26 15.86
CA LYS A 177 -0.17 -7.73 15.47
C LYS A 177 -0.61 -7.21 14.09
N SER A 178 0.21 -6.41 13.41
CA SER A 178 -0.11 -5.91 12.08
C SER A 178 -0.06 -7.04 11.06
N HIS A 179 -0.99 -7.02 10.10
CA HIS A 179 -1.02 -7.96 8.97
C HIS A 179 0.21 -7.83 8.06
N LEU A 180 0.97 -6.72 8.15
CA LEU A 180 2.20 -6.49 7.40
C LEU A 180 3.45 -7.11 8.05
N LYS A 181 3.39 -7.53 9.32
CA LYS A 181 4.61 -7.86 10.07
C LYS A 181 5.35 -9.07 9.53
N GLU A 182 4.61 -10.13 9.18
CA GLU A 182 5.20 -11.36 8.64
C GLU A 182 5.80 -11.13 7.25
N ALA A 183 5.11 -10.36 6.40
CA ALA A 183 5.60 -9.99 5.08
C ALA A 183 6.90 -9.17 5.20
N ALA A 184 6.93 -8.14 6.04
CA ALA A 184 8.14 -7.34 6.28
C ALA A 184 9.32 -8.20 6.79
N ALA A 185 9.07 -9.12 7.72
CA ALA A 185 10.10 -10.04 8.22
C ALA A 185 10.61 -11.02 7.13
N SER A 186 9.74 -11.40 6.19
CA SER A 186 10.13 -12.21 5.03
C SER A 186 11.08 -11.43 4.10
N VAL A 187 10.74 -10.18 3.81
CA VAL A 187 11.56 -9.26 3.01
C VAL A 187 12.93 -9.04 3.66
N GLU A 188 12.99 -8.74 4.95
CA GLU A 188 14.26 -8.56 5.67
C GLU A 188 15.13 -9.81 5.60
N ARG A 189 14.53 -10.99 5.81
CA ARG A 189 15.24 -12.27 5.75
C ARG A 189 15.80 -12.52 4.35
N TRP A 190 15.01 -12.26 3.32
CA TRP A 190 15.49 -12.38 1.93
C TRP A 190 16.59 -11.37 1.64
N ALA A 191 16.41 -10.11 2.01
CA ALA A 191 17.36 -9.04 1.74
C ALA A 191 18.73 -9.31 2.40
N SER A 192 18.73 -9.84 3.63
CA SER A 192 19.97 -10.20 4.36
C SER A 192 20.83 -11.26 3.65
N ARG A 193 20.24 -12.04 2.74
CA ARG A 193 20.92 -13.15 2.03
C ARG A 193 21.09 -12.89 0.52
N SER A 194 20.57 -11.77 0.02
CA SER A 194 20.40 -11.56 -1.44
C SER A 194 21.13 -10.31 -1.93
N TYR A 195 22.27 -9.98 -1.33
CA TYR A 195 23.03 -8.76 -1.65
C TYR A 195 23.29 -8.57 -3.15
N HIS A 196 23.79 -9.61 -3.83
CA HIS A 196 24.07 -9.55 -5.27
C HIS A 196 22.82 -9.19 -6.08
N LYS A 197 21.70 -9.88 -5.81
CA LYS A 197 20.45 -9.63 -6.54
C LYS A 197 19.88 -8.24 -6.24
N ILE A 198 20.05 -7.73 -5.02
CA ILE A 198 19.68 -6.36 -4.68
C ILE A 198 20.49 -5.35 -5.49
N GLN A 199 21.80 -5.55 -5.67
CA GLN A 199 22.63 -4.64 -6.48
C GLN A 199 22.21 -4.65 -7.95
N GLU A 200 21.99 -5.83 -8.52
CA GLU A 200 21.51 -5.98 -9.90
C GLU A 200 20.16 -5.27 -10.12
N LEU A 201 19.23 -5.38 -9.17
CA LEU A 201 17.96 -4.66 -9.24
C LEU A 201 18.15 -3.14 -9.14
N LYS A 202 19.08 -2.67 -8.30
CA LYS A 202 19.42 -1.24 -8.22
C LYS A 202 20.02 -0.74 -9.54
N GLU A 203 20.93 -1.49 -10.15
CA GLU A 203 21.50 -1.18 -11.47
C GLU A 203 20.42 -1.11 -12.54
N ARG A 204 19.50 -2.08 -12.56
CA ARG A 204 18.35 -2.05 -13.47
C ARG A 204 17.49 -0.80 -13.27
N ILE A 205 17.24 -0.41 -12.02
CA ILE A 205 16.50 0.83 -11.73
C ILE A 205 17.24 2.05 -12.27
N LEU A 206 18.57 2.11 -12.15
CA LEU A 206 19.37 3.21 -12.72
C LEU A 206 19.19 3.29 -14.25
N CYS A 207 19.16 2.16 -14.96
CA CYS A 207 18.86 2.14 -16.40
C CYS A 207 17.45 2.62 -16.74
N ILE A 208 16.49 2.46 -15.82
CA ILE A 208 15.09 2.90 -16.00
C ILE A 208 14.96 4.42 -15.81
N VAL A 209 15.62 4.97 -14.78
CA VAL A 209 15.49 6.38 -14.41
C VAL A 209 16.39 7.30 -15.24
N GLY A 210 17.48 6.77 -15.80
CA GLY A 210 18.46 7.53 -16.59
C GLY A 210 19.60 8.08 -15.77
#